data_AF-A0A7K4CXG9-F1
#
_entry.id   AF-A0A7K4CXG9-F1
#
_cell.length_a   1.000
_cell.length_b   1.000
_cell.length_c   1.000
_cell.angle_alpha   90.00
_cell.angle_beta   90.00
_cell.angle_gamma   90.00
#
_symmetry.space_group_name_H-M   'P 1'
#
loop_
_entity.id
_entity.type
_entity.pdbx_description
1 polymer ?
#
loop_
_entity_poly.entity_id
_entity_poly.type
_entity_poly.pdbx_seq_one_letter_code
_entity_poly.pdbx_strand_id
1 'polypeptide(L)'
;YTGIETTTGKIVERGHPLNGQSVSGRVLVFPEAKGSTVGSWTLLQLKKNGVAPLAIVNQLCEPIVATVAIMARIPCVDKVDIAALRERRRVTVAGDEILVNENEN
;
A
#
# COMPACT_ATOMS: atom_id res chain seq x y z
N TYR A 1 7.02 -4.02 3.99
CA TYR A 1 6.87 -2.86 4.91
C TYR A 1 8.10 -2.64 5.78
N THR A 2 8.84 -3.69 6.19
CA THR A 2 10.21 -3.51 6.71
C THR A 2 11.04 -2.83 5.62
N GLY A 3 11.79 -1.78 5.95
CA GLY A 3 12.56 -1.03 4.95
C GLY A 3 11.93 0.28 4.47
N ILE A 4 10.88 0.76 5.14
CA ILE A 4 10.37 2.13 4.99
C ILE A 4 10.74 2.94 6.22
N GLU A 5 11.35 4.11 6.03
CA GLU A 5 11.57 5.09 7.08
C GLU A 5 10.23 5.75 7.44
N THR A 6 9.78 5.56 8.68
CA THR A 6 8.42 5.92 9.10
C THR A 6 8.17 7.41 9.24
N THR A 7 9.22 8.23 9.39
CA THR A 7 9.13 9.68 9.52
C THR A 7 8.95 10.37 8.16
N THR A 8 9.58 9.84 7.11
CA THR A 8 9.55 10.44 5.75
C THR A 8 8.68 9.65 4.77
N GLY A 9 8.32 8.42 5.12
CA GLY A 9 7.65 7.47 4.23
C GLY A 9 8.56 6.95 3.11
N LYS A 10 9.87 7.22 3.16
CA LYS A 10 10.80 6.79 2.10
C LYS A 10 11.16 5.33 2.21
N ILE A 11 11.22 4.65 1.08
CA ILE A 11 11.76 3.30 0.96
C ILE A 11 13.28 3.41 1.08
N VAL A 12 13.85 2.85 2.13
CA VAL A 12 15.29 2.90 2.45
C VAL A 12 15.98 1.53 2.33
N GLU A 13 15.21 0.48 2.04
CA GLU A 13 15.75 -0.85 1.79
C GLU A 13 16.73 -0.83 0.60
N ARG A 14 17.99 -1.18 0.86
CA ARG A 14 19.04 -1.21 -0.15
C ARG A 14 18.72 -2.28 -1.19
N GLY A 15 18.87 -1.93 -2.47
CA GLY A 15 18.56 -2.83 -3.58
C GLY A 15 17.07 -2.87 -3.96
N HIS A 16 16.18 -2.19 -3.23
CA HIS A 16 14.80 -2.06 -3.63
C HIS A 16 14.70 -1.17 -4.89
N PRO A 17 13.96 -1.56 -5.96
CA PRO A 17 13.86 -0.78 -7.20
C PRO A 17 13.36 0.65 -7.01
N LEU A 18 12.55 0.86 -5.97
CA LEU A 18 11.98 2.16 -5.59
C LEU A 18 12.72 2.84 -4.42
N ASN A 19 13.96 2.45 -4.12
CA ASN A 19 14.75 3.07 -3.06
C ASN A 19 14.80 4.61 -3.24
N GLY A 20 14.60 5.35 -2.14
CA GLY A 20 14.53 6.81 -2.12
C GLY A 20 13.14 7.39 -2.44
N GLN A 21 12.21 6.61 -3.01
CA GLN A 21 10.85 7.06 -3.26
C GLN A 21 9.98 6.99 -2.00
N SER A 22 9.02 7.91 -1.87
CA SER A 22 8.06 7.92 -0.76
C SER A 22 6.79 7.14 -1.09
N VAL A 23 6.26 6.43 -0.10
CA VAL A 23 4.94 5.79 -0.17
C VAL A 23 3.79 6.75 0.13
N SER A 24 4.10 7.93 0.69
CA SER A 24 3.11 8.92 1.07
C SER A 24 2.29 9.37 -0.14
N GLY A 25 0.96 9.37 -0.02
CA GLY A 25 0.08 9.83 -1.08
C GLY A 25 0.00 8.89 -2.29
N ARG A 26 0.52 7.66 -2.20
CA ARG A 26 0.51 6.68 -3.29
C ARG A 26 -0.37 5.48 -2.98
N VAL A 27 -0.81 4.80 -4.04
CA VAL A 27 -1.41 3.46 -3.92
C VAL A 27 -0.29 2.44 -4.02
N LEU A 28 -0.18 1.57 -3.02
CA LEU A 28 0.76 0.46 -3.03
C LEU A 28 0.09 -0.79 -3.58
N VAL A 29 0.76 -1.48 -4.49
CA VAL A 29 0.25 -2.68 -5.13
C VAL A 29 1.25 -3.81 -4.90
N PHE A 30 0.81 -4.92 -4.31
CA PHE A 30 1.66 -6.07 -4.01
C PHE A 30 1.02 -7.38 -4.48
N PRO A 31 1.81 -8.34 -5.00
CA PRO A 31 1.31 -9.70 -5.22
C PRO A 31 0.91 -10.35 -3.88
N GLU A 32 1.81 -10.28 -2.89
CA GLU A 32 1.59 -10.85 -1.56
C GLU A 32 1.90 -9.80 -0.50
N ALA A 33 0.90 -9.48 0.33
CA ALA A 33 1.11 -8.71 1.55
C ALA A 33 1.21 -9.65 2.74
N LYS A 34 2.45 -9.88 3.18
CA LYS A 34 2.76 -10.64 4.40
C LYS A 34 2.80 -9.70 5.59
N GLY A 35 2.06 -10.05 6.63
CA GLY A 35 2.11 -9.33 7.89
C GLY A 35 3.34 -9.74 8.67
N SER A 36 3.91 -8.77 9.36
CA SER A 36 4.92 -9.03 10.38
C SER A 36 4.72 -8.01 11.50
N THR A 37 5.14 -8.34 12.72
CA THR A 37 5.03 -7.42 13.85
C THR A 37 5.63 -6.04 13.52
N VAL A 38 6.78 -6.05 12.83
CA VAL A 38 7.46 -4.82 12.39
C VAL A 38 6.70 -4.13 11.25
N GLY A 39 6.24 -4.87 10.24
CA GLY A 39 5.51 -4.30 9.11
C GLY A 39 4.18 -3.66 9.52
N SER A 40 3.48 -4.30 10.45
CA SER A 40 2.25 -3.79 11.06
C SER A 40 2.50 -2.50 11.83
N TRP A 41 3.56 -2.46 12.65
CA TRP A 41 3.96 -1.24 13.35
C TRP A 41 4.36 -0.13 12.39
N THR A 42 5.08 -0.46 11.32
CA THR A 42 5.46 0.50 10.27
C THR A 42 4.23 1.16 9.65
N LEU A 43 3.20 0.40 9.26
CA LEU A 43 2.00 0.97 8.64
C LEU A 43 1.26 1.94 9.59
N LEU A 44 1.13 1.58 10.86
CA LEU A 44 0.53 2.45 11.88
C LEU A 44 1.36 3.73 12.10
N GLN A 45 2.68 3.62 12.13
CA GLN A 45 3.56 4.77 12.29
C GLN A 45 3.54 5.70 11.08
N LEU A 46 3.49 5.15 9.86
CA LEU A 46 3.33 5.95 8.65
C LEU A 46 2.04 6.75 8.70
N LYS A 47 0.93 6.15 9.17
CA LYS A 47 -0.33 6.87 9.37
C LYS A 47 -0.20 7.96 10.42
N LYS A 48 0.37 7.63 11.58
CA LYS A 48 0.59 8.58 12.69
C LYS A 48 1.42 9.79 12.24
N ASN A 49 2.42 9.56 11.41
CA ASN A 49 3.33 10.60 10.90
C ASN A 49 2.78 11.33 9.64
N GLY A 50 1.57 11.01 9.18
CA GLY A 50 0.96 11.66 8.01
C GLY A 50 1.63 11.32 6.68
N VAL A 51 2.42 10.25 6.62
CA VAL A 51 3.17 9.80 5.44
C VAL A 51 2.74 8.41 4.95
N ALA A 52 1.51 8.02 5.28
CA ALA A 52 0.90 6.77 4.85
C ALA A 52 0.54 6.76 3.37
N PRO A 53 0.47 5.56 2.76
CA PRO A 53 -0.14 5.41 1.44
C PRO A 53 -1.63 5.77 1.46
N LEU A 54 -2.16 6.13 0.29
CA LEU A 54 -3.59 6.37 0.09
C LEU A 54 -4.40 5.08 0.15
N ALA A 55 -3.84 3.98 -0.37
CA ALA A 55 -4.47 2.68 -0.36
C ALA A 55 -3.45 1.56 -0.58
N ILE A 56 -3.87 0.33 -0.29
CA ILE A 56 -3.12 -0.90 -0.51
C ILE A 56 -3.98 -1.82 -1.38
N VAL A 57 -3.39 -2.40 -2.43
CA VAL A 57 -4.03 -3.37 -3.31
C VAL A 57 -3.19 -4.64 -3.33
N ASN A 58 -3.82 -5.77 -3.03
CA ASN A 58 -3.13 -7.06 -2.96
C ASN A 58 -3.82 -8.10 -3.84
N GLN A 59 -3.02 -9.00 -4.43
CA GLN A 59 -3.55 -10.25 -4.98
C GLN A 59 -3.82 -11.26 -3.86
N LEU A 60 -2.95 -11.30 -2.85
CA LEU A 60 -3.15 -12.06 -1.62
C LEU A 60 -2.72 -11.24 -0.39
N CYS A 61 -3.64 -11.06 0.55
CA CYS A 61 -3.45 -10.31 1.78
C CYS A 61 -3.62 -11.23 3.00
N GLU A 62 -2.63 -11.26 3.89
CA GLU A 62 -2.81 -11.92 5.18
C GLU A 62 -3.78 -11.15 6.10
N PRO A 63 -4.60 -11.84 6.92
CA PRO A 63 -5.58 -11.19 7.80
C PRO A 63 -4.99 -10.12 8.74
N ILE A 64 -3.75 -10.31 9.17
CA ILE A 64 -3.02 -9.34 9.99
C ILE A 64 -2.78 -8.01 9.25
N VAL A 65 -2.46 -8.03 7.96
CA VAL A 65 -2.25 -6.79 7.18
C VAL A 65 -3.58 -6.07 6.99
N ALA A 66 -4.64 -6.80 6.65
CA ALA A 66 -5.99 -6.24 6.55
C ALA A 66 -6.44 -5.56 7.85
N THR A 67 -6.22 -6.23 9.00
CA THR A 67 -6.54 -5.68 10.33
C THR A 67 -5.81 -4.36 10.58
N VAL A 68 -4.51 -4.30 10.27
CA VAL A 68 -3.70 -3.10 10.49
C VAL A 68 -4.10 -1.98 9.53
N ALA A 69 -4.44 -2.29 8.28
CA ALA A 69 -4.93 -1.31 7.32
C ALA A 69 -6.25 -0.66 7.81
N ILE A 70 -7.17 -1.46 8.35
CA ILE A 70 -8.39 -0.98 9.00
C ILE A 70 -8.07 -0.05 10.18
N MET A 71 -7.17 -0.48 11.09
CA MET A 71 -6.74 0.34 12.23
C MET A 71 -6.10 1.66 11.78
N ALA A 72 -5.32 1.64 10.72
CA ALA A 72 -4.67 2.80 10.13
C ALA A 72 -5.63 3.67 9.30
N ARG A 73 -6.89 3.25 9.09
CA ARG A 73 -7.82 3.88 8.15
C ARG A 73 -7.16 4.12 6.79
N ILE A 74 -6.61 3.03 6.25
CA ILE A 74 -6.03 2.97 4.90
C ILE A 74 -6.86 1.94 4.14
N PRO A 75 -7.58 2.36 3.08
CA PRO A 75 -8.30 1.44 2.21
C PRO A 75 -7.40 0.31 1.72
N CYS A 76 -7.88 -0.92 1.85
CA CYS A 76 -7.15 -2.11 1.48
C CYS A 76 -8.09 -3.06 0.74
N VAL A 77 -7.70 -3.47 -0.47
CA VAL A 77 -8.45 -4.46 -1.26
C VAL A 77 -7.57 -5.69 -1.48
N ASP A 78 -8.18 -6.86 -1.35
CA ASP A 78 -7.57 -8.17 -1.52
C ASP A 78 -8.18 -8.91 -2.71
N LYS A 79 -7.51 -9.95 -3.20
CA LYS A 79 -7.94 -10.79 -4.34
C LYS A 79 -8.06 -10.03 -5.66
N VAL A 80 -7.22 -9.01 -5.86
CA VAL A 80 -7.16 -8.28 -7.13
C VAL A 80 -6.19 -8.97 -8.08
N ASP A 81 -6.60 -9.20 -9.33
CA ASP A 81 -5.68 -9.57 -10.38
C ASP A 81 -4.79 -8.38 -10.75
N ILE A 82 -3.64 -8.29 -10.08
CA ILE A 82 -2.68 -7.21 -10.29
C ILE A 82 -1.98 -7.31 -11.65
N ALA A 83 -1.98 -8.47 -12.32
CA ALA A 83 -1.42 -8.59 -13.67
C ALA A 83 -2.30 -7.84 -14.68
N ALA A 84 -3.60 -7.76 -14.42
CA ALA A 84 -4.52 -6.92 -15.17
C ALA A 84 -4.29 -5.41 -14.89
N LEU A 85 -3.71 -5.04 -13.74
CA LEU A 85 -3.31 -3.65 -13.41
C LEU A 85 -2.04 -3.24 -14.17
N ARG A 86 -2.10 -3.19 -15.51
CA ARG A 86 -0.99 -2.65 -16.32
C ARG A 86 -0.79 -1.16 -16.01
N GLU A 87 0.42 -0.65 -16.25
CA GLU A 87 0.97 0.67 -15.87
C GLU A 87 0.12 1.93 -16.22
N ARG A 88 -1.04 1.78 -16.86
CA ARG A 88 -1.93 2.86 -17.30
C ARG A 88 -3.38 2.74 -16.80
N ARG A 89 -3.65 2.06 -15.69
CA ARG A 89 -5.00 2.05 -15.08
C ARG A 89 -5.14 3.12 -14.01
N ARG A 90 -6.30 3.79 -13.98
CA ARG A 90 -6.61 4.81 -12.97
C ARG A 90 -7.19 4.13 -11.75
N VAL A 91 -6.50 4.23 -10.62
CA VAL A 91 -7.03 3.81 -9.33
C VAL A 91 -7.62 5.03 -8.63
N THR A 92 -8.93 4.98 -8.36
CA THR A 92 -9.65 5.99 -7.59
C THR A 92 -9.97 5.43 -6.22
N VAL A 93 -9.61 6.17 -5.17
CA VAL A 93 -9.91 5.80 -3.79
C VAL A 93 -10.99 6.75 -3.29
N ALA A 94 -12.19 6.24 -3.01
CA ALA A 94 -13.36 7.00 -2.58
C ALA A 94 -13.84 6.49 -1.21
N GLY A 95 -13.34 7.11 -0.14
CA GLY A 95 -13.60 6.62 1.21
C GLY A 95 -13.00 5.22 1.41
N ASP A 96 -13.87 4.23 1.60
CA ASP A 96 -13.49 2.82 1.78
C ASP A 96 -13.54 2.01 0.46
N GLU A 97 -13.90 2.64 -0.66
CA GLU A 97 -13.97 1.99 -1.97
C GLU A 97 -12.71 2.28 -2.81
N ILE A 98 -12.19 1.24 -3.47
CA ILE A 98 -11.13 1.37 -4.48
C ILE A 98 -11.73 0.97 -5.83
N LEU A 99 -11.84 1.94 -6.74
CA LEU A 99 -12.29 1.74 -8.11
C LEU A 99 -11.07 1.70 -9.03
N VAL A 100 -10.95 0.62 -9.80
CA VAL A 100 -9.92 0.48 -10.82
C VAL A 100 -10.59 0.67 -12.17
N ASN A 101 -10.35 1.81 -12.81
CA ASN A 101 -10.86 2.09 -14.14
C ASN A 101 -9.81 1.76 -15.19
N GLU A 102 -10.24 1.10 -16.26
CA GLU A 102 -9.51 1.13 -17.52
C GLU A 102 -9.57 2.56 -18.04
N ASN A 103 -8.43 3.14 -18.44
CA ASN A 103 -8.47 4.41 -19.15
C ASN A 103 -9.13 4.11 -20.51
N GLU A 104 -10.35 4.60 -20.71
CA GLU A 104 -10.95 4.68 -22.05
C GLU A 104 -10.02 5.53 -22.92
N ASN A 105 -9.63 4.95 -24.06
CA ASN A 105 -8.76 5.55 -25.05
C ASN A 105 -9.60 6.22 -26.14
#